data_AF-A0A7J9XWY4-F1
#
_entry.id   AF-A0A7J9XWY4-F1
#
_cell.length_a   1.000
_cell.length_b   1.000
_cell.length_c   1.000
_cell.angle_alpha   90.00
_cell.angle_beta   90.00
_cell.angle_gamma   90.00
#
_symmetry.space_group_name_H-M   'P 1'
#
loop_
_entity.id
_entity.type
_entity.pdbx_description
1 polymer ?
#
loop_
_entity_poly.entity_id
_entity_poly.type
_entity_poly.pdbx_seq_one_letter_code
_entity_poly.pdbx_strand_id
1 'polypeptide(L)' 'MTWEQWQELLASRTHARRLMTLEEMANVAVFMASDKASGMTGTTVNLTMGSLDD' A
#
# COMPACT_ATOMS: atom_id res chain seq x y z
N MET A 1 17.26 -12.57 -13.52
CA MET A 1 16.21 -12.41 -12.51
C MET A 1 14.90 -12.84 -13.14
N THR A 2 14.21 -13.81 -12.55
CA THR A 2 12.86 -14.20 -12.99
C THR A 2 11.81 -13.22 -12.47
N TRP A 3 10.56 -13.37 -12.90
CA TRP A 3 9.45 -12.56 -12.42
C TRP A 3 9.19 -12.76 -10.92
N GLU A 4 9.26 -14.01 -10.47
CA GLU A 4 9.07 -14.40 -9.07
C GLU A 4 10.19 -13.81 -8.20
N GLN A 5 11.44 -13.95 -8.65
CA GLN A 5 12.59 -13.35 -7.96
C GLN A 5 12.50 -11.83 -7.88
N TRP A 6 11.94 -11.17 -8.89
CA TRP A 6 11.69 -9.74 -8.86
C TRP A 6 10.63 -9.36 -7.84
N GLN A 7 9.52 -10.10 -7.77
CA GLN A 7 8.47 -9.88 -6.78
C GLN A 7 8.97 -10.11 -5.35
N GLU A 8 9.77 -11.16 -5.13
CA GLU A 8 10.42 -11.42 -3.83
C GLU A 8 11.37 -10.30 -3.44
N LEU A 9 12.18 -9.80 -4.38
CA LEU A 9 13.06 -8.66 -4.14
C LEU A 9 12.28 -7.43 -3.69
N LEU A 10 11.16 -7.10 -4.36
CA LEU A 10 10.32 -5.97 -3.96
C LEU A 10 9.67 -6.21 -2.59
N ALA A 11 9.15 -7.41 -2.34
CA ALA A 11 8.53 -7.78 -1.07
C ALA A 11 9.52 -7.69 0.10
N SER A 12 10.80 -8.03 -0.11
CA SER A 12 11.83 -7.93 0.93
C SER A 12 12.12 -6.50 1.40
N ARG A 13 11.69 -5.49 0.63
CA ARG A 13 11.86 -4.06 0.94
C ARG A 13 10.65 -3.44 1.66
N THR A 14 9.65 -4.24 1.96
CA THR A 14 8.47 -3.80 2.73
C THR A 14 8.50 -4.45 4.11
N HIS A 15 8.02 -3.75 5.14
CA HIS A 15 7.90 -4.32 6.49
C HIS A 15 6.95 -5.53 6.54
N ALA A 16 5.92 -5.52 5.70
CA ALA A 16 4.95 -6.61 5.60
C ALA A 16 5.51 -7.87 4.90
N ARG A 17 6.70 -7.80 4.30
CA ARG A 17 7.33 -8.89 3.51
C ARG A 17 6.43 -9.45 2.40
N ARG A 18 5.59 -8.59 1.84
CA ARG A 18 4.71 -8.88 0.71
C ARG A 18 4.47 -7.62 -0.10
N LEU A 19 3.90 -7.80 -1.29
CA LEU A 19 3.39 -6.70 -2.10
C LEU A 19 1.92 -6.45 -1.78
N MET A 20 1.52 -5.19 -1.87
CA MET A 20 0.11 -4.81 -1.83
C MET A 20 -0.59 -5.28 -3.11
N THR A 21 -1.81 -5.80 -2.98
CA THR A 21 -2.64 -6.13 -4.14
C THR A 21 -3.41 -4.90 -4.64
N LEU A 22 -3.86 -4.93 -5.90
CA LEU A 22 -4.72 -3.88 -6.43
C LEU A 22 -6.07 -3.78 -5.69
N GLU A 23 -6.57 -4.90 -5.18
CA GLU A 23 -7.79 -4.94 -4.38
C GLU A 23 -7.61 -4.22 -3.04
N GLU A 24 -6.48 -4.42 -2.35
CA GLU A 24 -6.18 -3.71 -1.12
C GLU A 24 -6.07 -2.20 -1.34
N MET A 25 -5.42 -1.78 -2.43
CA MET A 25 -5.35 -0.36 -2.81
C MET A 25 -6.73 0.21 -3.09
N ALA A 26 -7.56 -0.50 -3.86
CA ALA A 26 -8.92 -0.07 -4.19
C ALA A 26 -9.81 0.02 -2.94
N ASN A 27 -9.68 -0.93 -2.01
CA ASN A 27 -10.42 -0.92 -0.75
C ASN A 27 -10.08 0.29 0.10
N VAL A 28 -8.80 0.69 0.16
CA VAL A 28 -8.42 1.94 0.85
C VAL A 28 -8.97 3.16 0.10
N ALA A 29 -8.92 3.19 -1.22
CA ALA A 29 -9.50 4.28 -2.00
C ALA A 29 -11.02 4.44 -1.73
N VAL A 30 -11.77 3.33 -1.69
CA VAL A 30 -13.20 3.32 -1.36
C VAL A 30 -13.42 3.79 0.09
N PHE A 31 -12.59 3.34 1.03
CA PHE A 31 -12.67 3.81 2.42
C PHE A 31 -12.48 5.33 2.52
N MET A 32 -11.43 5.86 1.88
CA MET A 32 -11.12 7.29 1.88
C MET A 32 -12.19 8.14 1.18
N ALA A 33 -12.85 7.59 0.16
CA ALA A 33 -13.96 8.26 -0.53
C ALA A 33 -15.29 8.20 0.23
N SER A 34 -15.40 7.37 1.29
CA SER A 34 -16.64 7.18 2.03
C SER A 34 -16.82 8.19 3.17
N ASP A 35 -18.05 8.33 3.67
CA ASP A 35 -18.39 9.18 4.83
C ASP A 35 -17.59 8.82 6.10
N LYS A 36 -17.05 7.59 6.17
CA LYS A 36 -16.23 7.13 7.29
C LYS A 36 -14.92 7.89 7.41
N ALA A 37 -14.43 8.46 6.32
CA ALA A 37 -13.22 9.26 6.26
C ALA A 37 -13.51 10.77 6.14
N SER A 38 -14.74 11.22 6.44
CA SER A 38 -15.18 12.62 6.29
C SER A 38 -14.31 13.68 6.99
N GLY A 39 -13.59 13.30 8.05
CA GLY A 39 -12.63 14.18 8.74
C GLY A 39 -11.23 14.22 8.12
N MET A 40 -10.93 13.38 7.13
CA MET A 40 -9.61 13.26 6.52
C MET A 40 -9.55 14.04 5.20
N THR A 41 -8.88 15.19 5.20
CA THR A 41 -8.72 16.06 4.03
C THR A 41 -7.30 16.59 3.93
N GLY A 42 -6.87 16.97 2.72
CA GLY A 42 -5.56 17.57 2.47
C GLY A 42 -4.36 16.68 2.83
N THR A 43 -4.55 15.36 2.88
CA THR A 43 -3.54 14.40 3.33
C THR A 43 -3.18 13.40 2.23
N THR A 44 -1.97 12.85 2.30
CA THR A 44 -1.53 11.71 1.49
C THR A 44 -1.54 10.46 2.35
N VAL A 45 -2.25 9.42 1.92
CA VAL A 45 -2.28 8.13 2.61
C VAL A 45 -1.15 7.25 2.07
N ASN A 46 -0.22 6.88 2.93
CA ASN A 46 0.90 6.02 2.57
C ASN A 46 0.45 4.55 2.45
N LEU A 47 0.62 3.96 1.27
CA LEU A 47 0.30 2.57 0.96
C LEU A 47 1.52 1.75 0.52
N THR A 48 2.72 2.20 0.90
CA THR A 48 4.00 1.60 0.50
C THR A 48 4.38 0.36 1.30
N MET A 49 3.51 -0.11 2.20
CA MET A 49 3.76 -1.26 3.08
C MET A 49 5.02 -1.11 3.97
N GLY A 50 5.35 0.13 4.33
CA GLY A 50 6.52 0.44 5.16
C GLY A 50 7.85 0.35 4.40
N SER A 51 7.87 0.64 3.11
CA SER A 51 9.12 0.77 2.33
C SER A 51 9.71 2.18 2.37
N LEU A 52 8.93 3.17 2.81
CA LEU A 52 9.42 4.49 3.17
C LEU A 52 9.73 4.43 4.67
N ASP A 53 10.98 4.71 5.05
CA ASP A 53 11.36 4.91 6.45
C ASP A 53 10.74 6.19 6.98
N ASP A 54 10.42 6.18 8.28
CA ASP A 54 9.79 7.26 9.05
C ASP A 54 10.58 8.59 9.03
#